data_AF-A0A942G749-F1
#
_entry.id   AF-A0A942G749-F1
#
_cell.length_a   1.000
_cell.length_b   1.000
_cell.length_c   1.000
_cell.angle_alpha   90.00
_cell.angle_beta   90.00
_cell.angle_gamma   90.00
#
_symmetry.space_group_name_H-M   'P 1'
#
loop_
_entity.id
_entity.type
_entity.pdbx_description
1 polymer ?
#
loop_
_entity_poly.entity_id
_entity_poly.type
_entity_poly.pdbx_seq_one_letter_code
_entity_poly.pdbx_strand_id
1 'polypeptide(L)' 'MPIVRTRQAIDKIASGDLLEVISTDRGSLRDIPAWAESTGHTLLEVDDAGDRFTFLIQKG' A
#
# COMPACT_ATOMS: atom_id res chain seq x y z
N MET A 1 -7.10 9.99 -4.41
CA MET A 1 -6.57 9.57 -3.10
C MET A 1 -6.38 8.05 -3.09
N PRO A 2 -5.21 7.57 -3.52
CA PRO A 2 -4.89 6.13 -3.64
C PRO A 2 -5.11 5.35 -2.32
N ILE A 3 -4.78 5.97 -1.20
CA ILE A 3 -4.91 5.40 0.16
C ILE A 3 -6.32 4.90 0.52
N VAL A 4 -7.38 5.57 0.05
CA VAL A 4 -8.76 5.16 0.35
C VAL A 4 -9.08 3.83 -0.33
N ARG A 5 -8.60 3.63 -1.56
CA ARG A 5 -8.78 2.38 -2.30
C ARG A 5 -7.93 1.27 -1.71
N THR A 6 -6.69 1.58 -1.33
CA THR A 6 -5.81 0.64 -0.62
C THR A 6 -6.47 0.11 0.64
N ARG A 7 -7.03 0.99 1.48
CA ARG A 7 -7.76 0.59 2.68
C ARG A 7 -8.97 -0.30 2.35
N GLN A 8 -9.78 0.08 1.38
CA GLN A 8 -10.93 -0.75 0.98
C GLN A 8 -10.54 -2.11 0.42
N ALA A 9 -9.35 -2.23 -0.17
CA ALA A 9 -8.82 -3.49 -0.70
C ALA A 9 -8.24 -4.37 0.42
N ILE A 10 -7.46 -3.79 1.35
CA ILE A 10 -6.90 -4.55 2.49
C ILE A 10 -8.00 -5.11 3.40
N ASP A 11 -9.12 -4.39 3.54
CA ASP A 11 -10.25 -4.83 4.35
C ASP A 11 -10.92 -6.11 3.79
N LYS A 12 -10.71 -6.41 2.50
CA LYS A 12 -11.31 -7.55 1.79
C LYS A 12 -10.44 -8.81 1.75
N ILE A 13 -9.17 -8.73 2.15
CA ILE A 13 -8.24 -9.87 2.16
C ILE A 13 -8.05 -10.41 3.59
N ALA A 14 -7.50 -11.62 3.73
CA ALA A 14 -7.23 -12.22 5.03
C ALA A 14 -5.91 -11.70 5.63
N SER A 15 -5.74 -11.81 6.95
CA SER A 15 -4.43 -11.56 7.58
C SER A 15 -3.41 -12.54 7.03
N GLY A 16 -2.22 -12.04 6.72
CA GLY A 16 -1.16 -12.74 6.00
C GLY A 16 -1.18 -12.56 4.48
N ASP A 17 -2.30 -12.15 3.89
CA ASP A 17 -2.40 -11.93 2.44
C ASP A 17 -1.66 -10.67 2.00
N LEU A 18 -1.25 -10.66 0.72
CA LEU A 18 -0.54 -9.55 0.10
C LEU A 18 -1.47 -8.72 -0.79
N LEU A 19 -1.34 -7.41 -0.69
CA LEU A 19 -1.98 -6.42 -1.54
C LEU A 19 -0.92 -5.64 -2.31
N GLU A 20 -0.97 -5.73 -3.63
CA GLU A 20 -0.19 -4.88 -4.52
C GLU A 20 -1.00 -3.62 -4.87
N VAL A 21 -0.39 -2.45 -4.68
CA VAL A 21 -0.99 -1.16 -5.01
C VAL A 21 -0.12 -0.47 -6.03
N ILE A 22 -0.70 -0.17 -7.20
CA ILE A 22 -0.04 0.62 -8.23
C ILE A 22 -0.65 2.02 -8.24
N SER A 23 0.20 3.03 -8.12
CA SER A 23 -0.19 4.44 -8.09
C SER A 23 0.74 5.27 -8.96
N THR A 24 0.23 6.30 -9.63
CA THR A 24 1.06 7.29 -10.34
C THR A 24 1.18 8.58 -9.54
N ASP A 25 0.64 8.61 -8.32
CA ASP A 25 0.63 9.79 -7.45
C ASP A 25 1.83 9.75 -6.49
N ARG A 26 2.72 10.74 -6.61
CA ARG A 26 3.90 10.91 -5.76
C ARG A 26 3.58 11.00 -4.26
N GLY A 27 2.37 11.47 -3.89
CA GLY A 27 1.94 11.49 -2.47
C GLY A 27 1.90 10.09 -1.86
N SER A 28 1.64 9.07 -2.68
CA SER A 28 1.52 7.67 -2.24
C SER A 28 2.81 7.13 -1.62
N LEU A 29 3.97 7.61 -2.07
CA LEU A 29 5.28 7.20 -1.55
C LEU A 29 5.46 7.47 -0.06
N ARG A 30 4.77 8.48 0.46
CA ARG A 30 4.78 8.80 1.90
C ARG A 30 3.53 8.29 2.61
N ASP A 31 2.37 8.44 1.96
CA ASP A 31 1.09 8.18 2.61
C ASP A 31 0.83 6.67 2.80
N ILE A 32 1.20 5.82 1.84
CA ILE A 32 0.98 4.35 1.93
C ILE A 32 1.86 3.70 3.00
N PRO A 33 3.18 3.96 3.08
CA PRO A 33 4.02 3.40 4.13
C PRO A 33 3.58 3.82 5.53
N ALA A 34 3.33 5.12 5.73
CA ALA A 34 2.90 5.66 7.02
C ALA A 34 1.54 5.06 7.44
N TRP A 35 0.63 4.87 6.49
CA TRP A 35 -0.65 4.24 6.76
C TRP A 35 -0.51 2.77 7.14
N ALA A 36 0.28 1.98 6.39
CA ALA A 36 0.52 0.57 6.68
C ALA A 36 1.08 0.40 8.10
N GLU A 37 2.11 1.18 8.46
CA GLU A 37 2.70 1.18 9.80
C GLU A 37 1.67 1.55 10.89
N SER A 38 0.89 2.62 10.67
CA SER A 38 -0.12 3.08 11.64
C SER A 38 -1.28 2.10 11.86
N THR A 39 -1.53 1.20 10.91
CA THR A 39 -2.63 0.24 10.93
C THR A 39 -2.18 -1.18 11.31
N GLY A 40 -0.87 -1.37 11.56
CA GLY A 40 -0.31 -2.68 11.89
C GLY A 40 -0.16 -3.60 10.68
N HIS A 41 -0.21 -3.06 9.46
CA HIS A 41 0.11 -3.80 8.24
C HIS A 41 1.61 -3.68 7.94
N THR A 42 2.16 -4.66 7.25
CA THR A 42 3.59 -4.69 6.93
C THR A 42 3.81 -4.28 5.48
N LEU A 43 4.60 -3.24 5.26
CA LEU A 43 5.06 -2.89 3.92
C LEU A 43 6.28 -3.76 3.58
N LEU A 44 6.14 -4.60 2.55
CA LEU A 44 7.20 -5.52 2.13
C LEU A 44 8.11 -4.89 1.07
N GLU A 45 7.52 -4.17 0.12
CA GLU A 45 8.26 -3.63 -1.02
C GLU A 45 7.66 -2.30 -1.49
N VAL A 46 8.55 -1.42 -1.95
CA VAL A 46 8.20 -0.19 -2.66
C VAL A 46 9.09 -0.10 -3.89
N ASP A 47 8.47 -0.05 -5.06
CA ASP A 47 9.14 0.20 -6.32
C ASP A 47 8.76 1.57 -6.86
N ASP A 48 9.77 2.31 -7.34
CA ASP A 48 9.64 3.62 -7.95
C ASP A 48 10.17 3.55 -9.38
N ALA A 49 9.25 3.30 -10.31
CA ALA A 49 9.52 3.26 -11.74
C ALA A 49 9.36 4.65 -12.41
N GLY A 50 9.35 5.74 -11.63
CA GLY A 50 9.28 7.13 -12.11
C GLY A 50 7.91 7.59 -12.59
N ASP A 51 7.23 6.80 -13.41
CA ASP A 51 5.85 7.05 -13.86
C ASP A 51 4.80 6.33 -12.98
N ARG A 52 5.23 5.28 -12.28
CA ARG A 52 4.42 4.41 -11.44
C ARG A 52 5.18 4.04 -10.18
N PHE A 53 4.42 3.96 -9.10
CA PHE A 53 4.85 3.52 -7.79
C PHE A 53 4.08 2.26 -7.45
N THR A 54 4.79 1.20 -7.09
CA THR A 54 4.20 -0.07 -6.68
C THR A 54 4.50 -0.30 -5.21
N PHE A 55 3.48 -0.68 -4.44
CA PHE A 55 3.61 -0.97 -3.01
C PHE A 55 3.07 -2.35 -2.74
N LEU A 56 3.88 -3.20 -2.11
CA LEU A 56 3.47 -4.53 -1.68
C LEU A 56 3.22 -4.51 -0.17
N ILE A 57 1.98 -4.70 0.23
CA ILE A 57 1.55 -4.60 1.63
C ILE A 57 1.01 -5.95 2.08
N GLN A 58 1.55 -6.50 3.15
CA GLN A 58 1.00 -7.65 3.83
C GLN A 58 0.02 -7.21 4.92
N LYS A 59 -1.17 -7.79 4.92
CA LYS A 59 -2.14 -7.57 6.00
C LYS A 59 -1.64 -8.23 7.29
N GLY A 60 -1.48 -7.41 8.33
CA GLY A 60 -1.28 -7.86 9.72
C GLY A 60 -2.52 -8.51 10.31
#